data_AF-T1G3L7-F1
#
_entry.id   AF-T1G3L7-F1
#
_cell.length_a   1.000
_cell.length_b   1.000
_cell.length_c   1.000
_cell.angle_alpha   90.00
_cell.angle_beta   90.00
_cell.angle_gamma   90.00
#
_symmetry.space_group_name_H-M   'P 1'
#
loop_
_entity.id
_entity.type
_entity.pdbx_description
1 polymer ?
#
loop_
_entity_poly.entity_id
_entity_poly.type
_entity_poly.pdbx_seq_one_letter_code
_entity_poly.pdbx_strand_id
1 'polypeptide(L)'
;QNIRILCWFMTDPQILNKSIRVRDTWTRNCHITLFMSSVSDPNFPSVGLNVTPGRNHIAAKSRASWIHIYRHYRDKADYFMKADPDSYVSIPNLKLFLASRDPGNPEFYGHALYYGRMGWMGNFSGFYSAGQSVVLTRESLVRLAGGVGGVNEKFFFDGQAEDLKTAICLSNKGSDIIDTRDRLGRETFMPAIGLSSLLAGNIPQWYSGPYRQYLGYCKVFISAVMTTTTTIIIIII
;
A
#
# COMPACT_ATOMS: atom_id res chain seq x y z
N GLN A 1 -4.76 -22.72 -6.34
CA GLN A 1 -4.70 -22.34 -4.90
C GLN A 1 -5.72 -21.23 -4.64
N ASN A 2 -6.40 -21.24 -3.50
CA ASN A 2 -7.32 -20.16 -3.12
C ASN A 2 -6.54 -19.07 -2.35
N ILE A 3 -6.24 -17.95 -3.00
CA ILE A 3 -5.44 -16.85 -2.42
C ILE A 3 -6.32 -15.98 -1.52
N ARG A 4 -5.96 -15.89 -0.22
CA ARG A 4 -6.68 -15.06 0.75
C ARG A 4 -5.98 -13.72 0.94
N ILE A 5 -6.66 -12.64 0.57
CA ILE A 5 -6.13 -11.27 0.67
C ILE A 5 -6.95 -10.50 1.69
N LEU A 6 -6.28 -10.01 2.74
CA LEU A 6 -6.84 -9.01 3.65
C LEU A 6 -6.54 -7.63 3.09
N CYS A 7 -7.57 -6.86 2.78
CA CYS A 7 -7.48 -5.47 2.36
C CYS A 7 -7.81 -4.58 3.56
N TRP A 8 -6.98 -3.58 3.83
CA TRP A 8 -7.27 -2.60 4.86
C TRP A 8 -7.08 -1.17 4.35
N PHE A 9 -7.94 -0.29 4.85
CA PHE A 9 -8.04 1.09 4.41
C PHE A 9 -7.93 2.02 5.61
N MET A 10 -7.24 3.13 5.46
CA MET A 10 -7.32 4.20 6.45
C MET A 10 -8.63 4.97 6.26
N THR A 11 -9.35 5.16 7.36
CA THR A 11 -10.56 5.98 7.41
C THR A 11 -10.53 6.88 8.64
N ASP A 12 -11.45 7.84 8.65
CA ASP A 12 -11.84 8.66 9.80
C ASP A 12 -13.18 9.32 9.49
N PRO A 13 -13.88 9.85 10.51
CA PRO A 13 -15.15 10.55 10.31
C PRO A 13 -15.12 11.61 9.21
N GLN A 14 -13.99 12.32 9.02
CA GLN A 14 -13.88 13.37 8.00
C GLN A 14 -13.83 12.84 6.56
N ILE A 15 -13.49 11.57 6.35
CA ILE A 15 -13.37 10.94 5.02
C ILE A 15 -14.27 9.71 4.86
N LEU A 16 -15.29 9.62 5.70
CA LEU A 16 -16.20 8.48 5.74
C LEU A 16 -16.93 8.26 4.41
N ASN A 17 -17.28 9.34 3.71
CA ASN A 17 -17.91 9.29 2.39
C ASN A 17 -17.06 8.54 1.35
N LYS A 18 -15.74 8.73 1.32
CA LYS A 18 -14.81 7.97 0.46
C LYS A 18 -14.78 6.51 0.87
N SER A 19 -14.76 6.26 2.17
CA SER A 19 -14.69 4.91 2.75
C SER A 19 -15.93 4.07 2.45
N ILE A 20 -17.12 4.68 2.48
CA ILE A 20 -18.37 4.06 2.06
C ILE A 20 -18.33 3.68 0.57
N ARG A 21 -17.83 4.57 -0.29
CA ARG A 21 -17.73 4.31 -1.74
C ARG A 21 -16.81 3.12 -2.04
N VAL A 22 -15.65 3.04 -1.41
CA VAL A 22 -14.73 1.91 -1.62
C VAL A 22 -15.28 0.61 -1.02
N ARG A 23 -15.95 0.67 0.14
CA ARG A 23 -16.68 -0.47 0.74
C ARG A 23 -17.71 -1.04 -0.23
N ASP A 24 -18.47 -0.17 -0.89
CA ASP A 24 -19.60 -0.57 -1.72
C ASP A 24 -19.19 -0.99 -3.14
N THR A 25 -17.89 -1.00 -3.46
CA THR A 25 -17.35 -1.32 -4.79
C THR A 25 -16.40 -2.52 -4.78
N TRP A 26 -15.12 -2.34 -5.08
CA TRP A 26 -14.18 -3.42 -5.41
C TRP A 26 -13.72 -4.25 -4.21
N THR A 27 -13.85 -3.70 -3.00
CA THR A 27 -13.42 -4.35 -1.75
C THR A 27 -14.21 -5.61 -1.42
N ARG A 28 -15.39 -5.80 -2.03
CA ARG A 28 -16.19 -7.03 -1.95
C ARG A 28 -15.44 -8.27 -2.46
N ASN A 29 -14.39 -8.07 -3.26
CA ASN A 29 -13.56 -9.15 -3.79
C ASN A 29 -12.39 -9.55 -2.86
N CYS A 30 -12.13 -8.76 -1.81
CA CYS A 30 -11.15 -9.10 -0.78
C CYS A 30 -11.67 -10.27 0.08
N HIS A 31 -10.76 -11.06 0.65
CA HIS A 31 -11.15 -12.12 1.58
C HIS A 31 -11.61 -11.55 2.92
N ILE A 32 -10.89 -10.53 3.41
CA ILE A 32 -11.20 -9.77 4.62
C ILE A 32 -11.03 -8.29 4.26
N THR A 33 -11.95 -7.46 4.70
CA THR A 33 -11.89 -6.00 4.51
C THR A 33 -11.94 -5.32 5.87
N LEU A 34 -10.94 -4.49 6.17
CA LEU A 34 -10.87 -3.71 7.41
C LEU A 34 -10.80 -2.21 7.11
N PHE A 35 -11.54 -1.42 7.87
CA PHE A 35 -11.44 0.03 7.84
C PHE A 35 -10.83 0.50 9.16
N MET A 36 -9.62 1.04 9.11
CA MET A 36 -8.85 1.44 10.29
C MET A 36 -9.06 2.92 10.57
N SER A 37 -9.66 3.24 11.72
CA SER A 37 -9.94 4.63 12.11
C SER A 37 -9.24 5.01 13.40
N SER A 38 -8.95 6.30 13.56
CA SER A 38 -8.41 6.84 14.81
C SER A 38 -9.38 6.63 15.98
N VAL A 39 -10.68 6.75 15.71
CA VAL A 39 -11.77 6.57 16.68
C VAL A 39 -12.78 5.56 16.16
N SER A 40 -13.46 4.85 17.06
CA SER A 40 -14.54 3.95 16.65
C SER A 40 -15.74 4.76 16.14
N ASP A 41 -16.40 4.27 15.08
CA ASP A 41 -17.65 4.83 14.56
C ASP A 41 -18.78 3.80 14.76
N PRO A 42 -19.89 4.14 15.45
CA PRO A 42 -20.99 3.21 15.64
C PRO A 42 -21.79 2.94 14.34
N ASN A 43 -21.69 3.83 13.34
CA ASN A 43 -22.48 3.78 12.11
C ASN A 43 -21.71 3.21 10.91
N PHE A 44 -20.43 2.89 11.08
CA PHE A 44 -19.58 2.33 10.03
C PHE A 44 -18.67 1.26 10.64
N PRO A 45 -18.43 0.11 9.97
CA PRO A 45 -17.67 -1.00 10.53
C PRO A 45 -16.15 -0.71 10.55
N SER A 46 -15.74 0.34 11.26
CA SER A 46 -14.35 0.70 11.48
C SER A 46 -13.79 0.08 12.74
N VAL A 47 -12.52 -0.29 12.67
CA VAL A 47 -11.69 -0.64 13.83
C VAL A 47 -11.15 0.66 14.42
N GLY A 48 -11.61 1.00 15.62
CA GLY A 48 -11.07 2.15 16.37
C GLY A 48 -9.71 1.82 16.97
N LEU A 49 -8.66 2.52 16.54
CA LEU A 49 -7.27 2.28 16.97
C LEU A 49 -6.84 3.08 18.20
N ASN A 50 -7.68 4.03 18.66
CA ASN A 50 -7.40 4.92 19.78
C ASN A 50 -6.09 5.70 19.60
N VAL A 51 -5.95 6.34 18.44
CA VAL A 51 -4.81 7.22 18.10
C VAL A 51 -5.33 8.61 17.72
N THR A 52 -4.47 9.62 17.74
CA THR A 52 -4.87 10.99 17.37
C THR A 52 -5.40 11.04 15.92
N PRO A 53 -6.56 11.64 15.65
CA PRO A 53 -7.07 11.85 14.29
C PRO A 53 -6.28 12.90 13.51
N GLY A 54 -6.35 12.82 12.19
CA GLY A 54 -5.87 13.87 11.29
C GLY A 54 -4.64 13.50 10.46
N ARG A 55 -4.36 14.35 9.47
CA ARG A 55 -3.36 14.07 8.42
C ARG A 55 -1.93 13.96 8.96
N ASN A 56 -1.61 14.73 10.01
CA ASN A 56 -0.29 14.68 10.64
C ASN A 56 -0.08 13.41 11.47
N HIS A 57 -1.13 12.62 11.70
CA HIS A 57 -1.14 11.43 12.54
C HIS A 57 -1.29 10.12 11.74
N ILE A 58 -1.12 10.19 10.41
CA ILE A 58 -1.23 9.03 9.49
C ILE A 58 -0.20 7.94 9.84
N ALA A 59 1.00 8.34 10.24
CA ALA A 59 2.07 7.43 10.65
C ALA A 59 1.69 6.63 11.90
N ALA A 60 1.20 7.29 12.96
CA ALA A 60 0.71 6.60 14.16
C ALA A 60 -0.43 5.62 13.84
N LYS A 61 -1.40 6.05 13.01
CA LYS A 61 -2.51 5.19 12.59
C LYS A 61 -2.05 3.98 11.79
N SER A 62 -1.12 4.17 10.85
CA SER A 62 -0.56 3.09 10.03
C SER A 62 0.17 2.06 10.88
N ARG A 63 1.01 2.53 11.83
CA ARG A 63 1.69 1.67 12.81
C ARG A 63 0.69 0.85 13.62
N ALA A 64 -0.32 1.50 14.20
CA ALA A 64 -1.36 0.83 14.99
C ALA A 64 -2.16 -0.19 14.15
N SER A 65 -2.44 0.13 12.88
CA SER A 65 -3.12 -0.75 11.94
C SER A 65 -2.32 -2.03 11.67
N TRP A 66 -1.02 -1.91 11.37
CA TRP A 66 -0.15 -3.06 11.14
C TRP A 66 -0.05 -3.97 12.37
N ILE A 67 0.08 -3.38 13.56
CA ILE A 67 0.10 -4.13 14.83
C ILE A 67 -1.23 -4.86 15.06
N HIS A 68 -2.37 -4.19 14.82
CA HIS A 68 -3.69 -4.80 14.94
C HIS A 68 -3.85 -5.98 13.97
N ILE A 69 -3.50 -5.80 12.70
CA ILE A 69 -3.59 -6.84 11.67
C ILE A 69 -2.72 -8.04 12.04
N TYR A 70 -1.48 -7.81 12.46
CA TYR A 70 -0.61 -8.89 12.93
C TYR A 70 -1.22 -9.68 14.08
N ARG A 71 -1.73 -8.99 15.12
CA ARG A 71 -2.27 -9.65 16.32
C ARG A 71 -3.53 -10.46 16.06
N HIS A 72 -4.41 -10.00 15.15
CA HIS A 72 -5.75 -10.55 15.01
C HIS A 72 -5.99 -11.33 13.70
N TYR A 73 -5.14 -11.14 12.68
CA TYR A 73 -5.41 -11.60 11.32
C TYR A 73 -4.22 -12.26 10.61
N ARG A 74 -3.01 -12.31 11.19
CA ARG A 74 -1.81 -12.87 10.53
C ARG A 74 -2.00 -14.29 9.96
N ASP A 75 -2.81 -15.12 10.61
CA ASP A 75 -3.06 -16.51 10.22
C ASP A 75 -4.37 -16.66 9.42
N LYS A 76 -5.13 -15.57 9.26
CA LYS A 76 -6.42 -15.53 8.56
C LYS A 76 -6.32 -15.13 7.09
N ALA A 77 -5.15 -14.69 6.64
CA ALA A 77 -4.89 -14.34 5.25
C ALA A 77 -3.47 -14.75 4.81
N ASP A 78 -3.24 -14.75 3.50
CA ASP A 78 -1.95 -15.04 2.89
C ASP A 78 -1.20 -13.74 2.54
N TYR A 79 -1.95 -12.71 2.14
CA TYR A 79 -1.43 -11.40 1.78
C TYR A 79 -2.22 -10.27 2.46
N PHE A 80 -1.54 -9.17 2.75
CA PHE A 80 -2.07 -8.03 3.50
C PHE A 80 -1.85 -6.74 2.73
N MET A 81 -2.91 -6.15 2.20
CA MET A 81 -2.85 -4.96 1.35
C MET A 81 -3.35 -3.72 2.11
N LYS A 82 -2.49 -2.73 2.28
CA LYS A 82 -2.92 -1.34 2.54
C LYS A 82 -3.40 -0.76 1.21
N ALA A 83 -4.54 -0.08 1.21
CA ALA A 83 -4.93 0.80 0.12
C ALA A 83 -5.63 2.06 0.64
N ASP A 84 -5.53 3.17 -0.09
CA ASP A 84 -6.24 4.40 0.26
C ASP A 84 -7.72 4.33 -0.16
N PRO A 85 -8.64 4.99 0.56
CA PRO A 85 -10.08 4.91 0.27
C PRO A 85 -10.51 5.65 -1.01
N ASP A 86 -9.59 6.36 -1.68
CA ASP A 86 -9.78 6.96 -3.02
C ASP A 86 -8.98 6.25 -4.12
N SER A 87 -8.57 5.01 -3.85
CA SER A 87 -7.96 4.10 -4.81
C SER A 87 -8.94 3.04 -5.34
N TYR A 88 -8.60 2.46 -6.49
CA TYR A 88 -9.24 1.26 -7.01
C TYR A 88 -8.20 0.16 -7.24
N VAL A 89 -8.45 -1.07 -6.79
CA VAL A 89 -7.59 -2.23 -7.09
C VAL A 89 -8.40 -3.36 -7.70
N SER A 90 -7.94 -3.89 -8.83
CA SER A 90 -8.49 -5.14 -9.39
C SER A 90 -8.00 -6.36 -8.60
N ILE A 91 -8.78 -6.81 -7.61
CA ILE A 91 -8.45 -7.99 -6.80
C ILE A 91 -8.27 -9.28 -7.62
N PRO A 92 -9.07 -9.56 -8.66
CA PRO A 92 -8.83 -10.72 -9.53
C PRO A 92 -7.43 -10.69 -10.18
N ASN A 93 -7.02 -9.52 -10.67
CA ASN A 93 -5.70 -9.38 -11.31
C ASN A 93 -4.57 -9.43 -10.27
N LEU A 94 -4.80 -8.90 -9.06
CA LEU A 94 -3.87 -9.08 -7.95
C LEU A 94 -3.70 -10.56 -7.61
N LYS A 95 -4.78 -11.34 -7.54
CA LYS A 95 -4.71 -12.79 -7.31
C LYS A 95 -3.93 -13.50 -8.41
N LEU A 96 -4.08 -13.10 -9.67
CA LEU A 96 -3.29 -13.65 -10.77
C LEU A 96 -1.79 -13.37 -10.60
N PHE A 97 -1.41 -12.14 -10.23
CA PHE A 97 -0.02 -11.79 -9.92
C PHE A 97 0.55 -12.60 -8.75
N LEU A 98 -0.26 -12.86 -7.72
CA LEU A 98 0.16 -13.60 -6.52
C LEU A 98 0.14 -15.13 -6.70
N ALA A 99 -0.45 -15.66 -7.77
CA ALA A 99 -0.65 -17.09 -7.96
C ALA A 99 0.63 -17.92 -8.06
N SER A 100 1.75 -17.29 -8.44
CA SER A 100 3.08 -17.92 -8.54
C SER A 100 4.01 -17.55 -7.38
N ARG A 101 3.50 -16.93 -6.32
CA ARG A 101 4.30 -16.40 -5.20
C ARG A 101 4.05 -17.18 -3.91
N ASP A 102 5.06 -17.24 -3.05
CA ASP A 102 4.93 -17.86 -1.73
C ASP A 102 4.68 -16.76 -0.66
N PRO A 103 3.55 -16.77 0.06
CA PRO A 103 3.30 -15.85 1.17
C PRO A 103 4.27 -16.05 2.37
N GLY A 104 5.05 -17.13 2.39
CA GLY A 104 6.15 -17.36 3.34
C GLY A 104 7.47 -16.68 2.96
N ASN A 105 7.61 -16.18 1.72
CA ASN A 105 8.78 -15.39 1.35
C ASN A 105 8.70 -13.99 1.97
N PRO A 106 9.82 -13.40 2.40
CA PRO A 106 9.85 -12.04 2.95
C PRO A 106 9.78 -11.00 1.82
N GLU A 107 8.66 -10.93 1.13
CA GLU A 107 8.47 -10.02 -0.02
C GLU A 107 7.39 -8.98 0.27
N PHE A 108 7.49 -7.83 -0.36
CA PHE A 108 6.38 -6.87 -0.48
C PHE A 108 6.28 -6.31 -1.91
N TYR A 109 5.08 -5.86 -2.26
CA TYR A 109 4.71 -5.49 -3.63
C TYR A 109 4.03 -4.13 -3.63
N GLY A 110 4.34 -3.33 -4.63
CA GLY A 110 3.82 -1.99 -4.79
C GLY A 110 4.57 -1.24 -5.88
N HIS A 111 4.32 0.06 -6.01
CA HIS A 111 5.01 0.85 -7.01
C HIS A 111 6.42 1.20 -6.54
N ALA A 112 7.40 0.41 -6.97
CA ALA A 112 8.78 0.50 -6.52
C ALA A 112 9.49 1.74 -7.07
N LEU A 113 9.78 2.72 -6.20
CA LEU A 113 10.64 3.86 -6.52
C LEU A 113 11.97 3.76 -5.78
N TYR A 114 13.07 3.79 -6.51
CA TYR A 114 14.40 3.91 -5.91
C TYR A 114 14.66 5.36 -5.50
N TYR A 115 15.04 5.55 -4.25
CA TYR A 115 15.61 6.80 -3.79
C TYR A 115 17.07 6.57 -3.44
N GLY A 116 17.94 7.39 -4.03
CA GLY A 116 19.33 7.54 -3.58
C GLY A 116 19.38 8.09 -2.15
N ARG A 117 20.58 8.15 -1.57
CA ARG A 117 20.75 8.66 -0.20
C ARG A 117 20.26 10.12 -0.10
N MET A 118 19.14 10.34 0.59
CA MET A 118 18.61 11.68 0.88
C MET A 118 18.66 11.94 2.38
N GLY A 119 19.09 13.14 2.79
CA GLY A 119 19.35 13.45 4.21
C GLY A 119 18.16 13.20 5.14
N TRP A 120 16.92 13.41 4.69
CA TRP A 120 15.70 13.13 5.46
C TRP A 120 15.32 11.64 5.54
N MET A 121 15.92 10.77 4.71
CA MET A 121 15.83 9.30 4.81
C MET A 121 16.89 8.71 5.74
N GLY A 122 17.78 9.55 6.27
CA GLY A 122 18.99 9.10 6.95
C GLY A 122 19.92 8.36 6.01
N ASN A 123 20.54 7.28 6.48
CA ASN A 123 21.45 6.45 5.69
C ASN A 123 20.75 5.45 4.76
N PHE A 124 19.43 5.48 4.67
CA PHE A 124 18.69 4.56 3.81
C PHE A 124 18.83 4.97 2.33
N SER A 125 19.26 4.01 1.52
CA SER A 125 19.20 4.06 0.05
C SER A 125 18.57 2.76 -0.40
N GLY A 126 17.51 2.84 -1.20
CA GLY A 126 16.76 1.65 -1.57
C GLY A 126 15.43 1.98 -2.21
N PHE A 127 14.68 0.94 -2.49
CA PHE A 127 13.34 1.06 -3.03
C PHE A 127 12.30 1.15 -1.90
N TYR A 128 11.23 1.88 -2.16
CA TYR A 128 10.01 1.83 -1.36
C TYR A 128 8.80 1.75 -2.28
N SER A 129 7.68 1.31 -1.71
CA SER A 129 6.39 1.39 -2.41
C SER A 129 5.87 2.82 -2.30
N ALA A 130 5.99 3.59 -3.38
CA ALA A 130 5.23 4.82 -3.53
C ALA A 130 3.81 4.49 -4.02
N GLY A 131 2.90 5.47 -4.03
CA GLY A 131 1.54 5.27 -4.52
C GLY A 131 0.54 4.86 -3.43
N GLN A 132 -0.62 4.40 -3.87
CA GLN A 132 -1.81 4.30 -3.01
C GLN A 132 -2.02 2.92 -2.40
N SER A 133 -1.12 1.96 -2.65
CA SER A 133 -1.23 0.62 -2.09
C SER A 133 0.11 -0.06 -1.92
N VAL A 134 0.22 -0.87 -0.87
CA VAL A 134 1.32 -1.82 -0.66
C VAL A 134 0.74 -3.16 -0.22
N VAL A 135 1.24 -4.26 -0.78
CA VAL A 135 0.86 -5.62 -0.45
C VAL A 135 2.03 -6.31 0.24
N LEU A 136 1.80 -6.83 1.44
CA LEU A 136 2.78 -7.61 2.19
C LEU A 136 2.44 -9.09 2.08
N THR A 137 3.46 -9.93 1.95
CA THR A 137 3.38 -11.34 2.31
C THR A 137 3.12 -11.50 3.81
N ARG A 138 2.68 -12.69 4.22
CA ARG A 138 2.52 -13.03 5.63
C ARG A 138 3.85 -12.92 6.38
N GLU A 139 4.94 -13.39 5.79
CA GLU A 139 6.27 -13.27 6.42
C GLU A 139 6.69 -11.80 6.59
N SER A 140 6.48 -10.95 5.58
CA SER A 140 6.74 -9.51 5.71
C SER A 140 5.89 -8.83 6.78
N LEU A 141 4.61 -9.21 6.94
CA LEU A 141 3.78 -8.72 8.05
C LEU A 141 4.37 -9.14 9.42
N VAL A 142 4.81 -10.38 9.56
CA VAL A 142 5.43 -10.89 10.79
C VAL A 142 6.69 -10.10 11.11
N ARG A 143 7.54 -9.83 10.12
CA ARG A 143 8.76 -9.02 10.27
C ARG A 143 8.46 -7.57 10.62
N LEU A 144 7.41 -7.01 10.00
CA LEU A 144 7.01 -5.62 10.22
C LEU A 144 6.44 -5.41 11.62
N ALA A 145 5.53 -6.26 12.09
CA ALA A 145 4.70 -5.98 13.26
C ALA A 145 4.77 -7.03 14.39
N GLY A 146 5.49 -8.12 14.19
CA GLY A 146 5.40 -9.31 15.04
C GLY A 146 6.46 -9.55 16.09
N GLY A 147 7.51 -8.75 16.18
CA GLY A 147 8.66 -9.04 17.05
C GLY A 147 9.29 -7.83 17.74
N VAL A 148 10.31 -8.11 18.56
CA VAL A 148 11.19 -7.09 19.13
C VAL A 148 11.85 -6.31 18.00
N GLY A 149 11.57 -5.01 17.94
CA GLY A 149 12.05 -4.14 16.87
C GLY A 149 11.23 -4.19 15.58
N GLY A 150 10.00 -4.72 15.60
CA GLY A 150 8.98 -4.35 14.61
C GLY A 150 8.60 -2.86 14.73
N VAL A 151 7.60 -2.42 13.96
CA VAL A 151 7.14 -1.03 13.96
C VAL A 151 6.81 -0.57 15.38
N ASN A 152 7.47 0.50 15.79
CA ASN A 152 7.33 1.10 17.11
C ASN A 152 7.56 2.61 16.99
N GLU A 153 7.21 3.35 18.04
CA GLU A 153 7.28 4.82 18.04
C GLU A 153 8.68 5.38 17.85
N LYS A 154 9.74 4.64 18.20
CA LYS A 154 11.12 5.12 18.03
C LYS A 154 11.57 5.10 16.56
N PHE A 155 11.11 4.12 15.79
CA PHE A 155 11.52 3.93 14.39
C PHE A 155 10.52 4.52 13.40
N PHE A 156 9.24 4.47 13.75
CA PHE A 156 8.11 4.91 12.96
C PHE A 156 7.37 5.96 13.78
N PHE A 157 8.00 7.13 13.98
CA PHE A 157 7.41 8.20 14.77
C PHE A 157 6.33 8.94 13.98
N ASP A 158 5.49 9.66 14.68
CA ASP A 158 4.33 10.31 14.08
C ASP A 158 4.71 11.55 13.25
N GLY A 159 3.92 11.87 12.22
CA GLY A 159 4.24 12.98 11.30
C GLY A 159 5.26 12.65 10.21
N GLN A 160 5.68 11.39 10.07
CA GLN A 160 6.51 10.94 8.94
C GLN A 160 5.68 10.39 7.78
N ALA A 161 6.30 10.31 6.59
CA ALA A 161 5.76 9.56 5.48
C ALA A 161 5.71 8.06 5.85
N GLU A 162 4.49 7.55 6.03
CA GLU A 162 4.17 6.23 6.52
C GLU A 162 4.56 5.12 5.54
N ASP A 163 4.40 5.36 4.23
CA ASP A 163 4.76 4.39 3.20
C ASP A 163 6.28 4.19 3.14
N LEU A 164 7.00 5.30 3.22
CA LEU A 164 8.45 5.32 3.30
C LEU A 164 8.92 4.57 4.56
N LYS A 165 8.37 4.88 5.74
CA LYS A 165 8.79 4.22 6.99
C LYS A 165 8.43 2.75 7.05
N THR A 166 7.30 2.36 6.46
CA THR A 166 6.94 0.95 6.28
C THR A 166 8.00 0.23 5.44
N ALA A 167 8.39 0.79 4.30
CA ALA A 167 9.40 0.19 3.43
C ALA A 167 10.79 0.11 4.09
N ILE A 168 11.26 1.18 4.74
CA ILE A 168 12.55 1.15 5.46
C ILE A 168 12.53 0.08 6.55
N CYS A 169 11.41 -0.07 7.28
CA CYS A 169 11.28 -1.12 8.29
C CYS A 169 11.38 -2.52 7.66
N LEU A 170 10.64 -2.76 6.57
CA LEU A 170 10.66 -4.03 5.85
C LEU A 170 12.06 -4.37 5.35
N SER A 171 12.71 -3.44 4.64
CA SER A 171 14.07 -3.65 4.11
C SER A 171 15.10 -3.89 5.22
N ASN A 172 15.05 -3.14 6.31
CA ASN A 172 15.94 -3.37 7.46
C ASN A 172 15.70 -4.73 8.15
N LYS A 173 14.53 -5.33 7.93
CA LYS A 173 14.18 -6.67 8.42
C LYS A 173 14.34 -7.74 7.34
N GLY A 174 15.01 -7.42 6.23
CA GLY A 174 15.31 -8.37 5.16
C GLY A 174 14.08 -8.76 4.34
N SER A 175 13.07 -7.91 4.28
CA SER A 175 11.98 -8.03 3.32
C SER A 175 12.31 -7.21 2.07
N ASP A 176 12.20 -7.85 0.91
CA ASP A 176 12.54 -7.25 -0.39
C ASP A 176 11.29 -6.75 -1.11
N ILE A 177 11.41 -5.60 -1.76
CA ILE A 177 10.40 -5.19 -2.74
C ILE A 177 10.67 -5.90 -4.06
N ILE A 178 9.62 -6.44 -4.66
CA ILE A 178 9.73 -7.18 -5.91
C ILE A 178 9.17 -6.35 -7.05
N ASP A 179 9.80 -6.45 -8.23
CA ASP A 179 9.26 -5.87 -9.47
C ASP A 179 7.88 -6.46 -9.77
N THR A 180 6.89 -5.59 -9.84
CA THR A 180 5.49 -5.97 -10.06
C THR A 180 5.05 -5.80 -11.50
N ARG A 181 5.90 -5.27 -12.38
CA ARG A 181 5.52 -5.00 -13.77
C ARG A 181 5.14 -6.29 -14.50
N ASP A 182 4.27 -6.13 -15.48
CA ASP A 182 3.87 -7.27 -16.30
C ASP A 182 4.98 -7.73 -17.25
N ARG A 183 4.69 -8.79 -18.02
CA ARG A 183 5.62 -9.37 -19.00
C ARG A 183 6.07 -8.40 -20.11
N LEU A 184 5.35 -7.29 -20.30
CA LEU A 184 5.67 -6.24 -21.27
C LEU A 184 6.39 -5.06 -20.61
N GLY A 185 6.70 -5.14 -19.32
CA GLY A 185 7.33 -4.07 -18.55
C GLY A 185 6.39 -2.91 -18.19
N ARG A 186 5.07 -3.11 -18.25
CA ARG A 186 4.09 -2.08 -17.90
C ARG A 186 3.81 -2.05 -16.40
N GLU A 187 3.56 -0.86 -15.89
CA GLU A 187 3.19 -0.64 -14.49
C GLU A 187 1.87 -1.31 -14.13
N THR A 188 1.86 -2.07 -13.04
CA THR A 188 0.67 -2.73 -12.48
C THR A 188 0.24 -2.10 -11.16
N PHE A 189 1.18 -1.42 -10.48
CA PHE A 189 0.93 -0.55 -9.35
C PHE A 189 1.22 0.88 -9.82
N MET A 190 0.22 1.76 -9.75
CA MET A 190 0.37 3.12 -10.23
C MET A 190 1.14 3.98 -9.23
N PRO A 191 1.95 4.94 -9.71
CA PRO A 191 2.58 5.93 -8.84
C PRO A 191 1.54 6.80 -8.15
N ALA A 192 1.98 7.58 -7.15
CA ALA A 192 1.18 8.65 -6.53
C ALA A 192 0.99 9.86 -7.47
N ILE A 193 0.53 9.60 -8.70
CA ILE A 193 0.21 10.60 -9.72
C ILE A 193 -1.27 10.41 -10.06
N GLY A 194 -2.03 11.51 -10.11
CA GLY A 194 -3.44 11.46 -10.45
C GLY A 194 -3.65 10.86 -11.85
N LEU A 195 -4.70 10.05 -11.99
CA LEU A 195 -5.02 9.37 -13.25
C LEU A 195 -5.13 10.34 -14.43
N SER A 196 -5.73 11.51 -14.23
CA SER A 196 -5.83 12.56 -15.25
C SER A 196 -4.46 13.05 -15.73
N SER A 197 -3.51 13.25 -14.80
CA SER A 197 -2.14 13.65 -15.14
C SER A 197 -1.40 12.54 -15.88
N LEU A 198 -1.58 11.28 -15.48
CA LEU A 198 -1.02 10.12 -16.19
C LEU A 198 -1.59 10.03 -17.62
N LEU A 199 -2.91 10.15 -17.79
CA LEU A 199 -3.58 10.08 -19.09
C LEU A 199 -3.19 11.23 -20.02
N ALA A 200 -2.99 12.42 -19.46
CA ALA A 200 -2.55 13.59 -20.24
C ALA A 200 -1.05 13.56 -20.60
N GLY A 201 -0.28 12.58 -20.12
CA GLY A 201 1.18 12.56 -20.27
C GLY A 201 1.89 13.63 -19.44
N ASN A 202 1.19 14.25 -18.48
CA ASN A 202 1.72 15.28 -17.59
C ASN A 202 2.47 14.61 -16.43
N ILE A 203 3.66 14.10 -16.74
CA ILE A 203 4.52 13.41 -15.78
C ILE A 203 5.33 14.45 -14.99
N PRO A 204 5.22 14.48 -13.64
CA PRO A 204 5.98 15.43 -12.83
C PRO A 204 7.50 15.24 -12.98
N GLN A 205 8.25 16.33 -12.88
CA GLN A 205 9.72 16.29 -12.96
C GLN A 205 10.35 15.40 -11.88
N TRP A 206 9.76 15.36 -10.69
CA TRP A 206 10.20 14.44 -9.64
C TRP A 206 9.99 13.00 -10.06
N TYR A 207 8.96 12.68 -10.85
CA TYR A 207 8.80 11.32 -11.32
C TYR A 207 9.81 11.06 -12.42
N SER A 208 10.03 11.99 -13.37
CA SER A 208 10.94 11.87 -14.52
C SER A 208 12.44 12.09 -14.23
N GLY A 209 12.82 12.34 -12.97
CA GLY A 209 14.16 12.73 -12.54
C GLY A 209 15.12 11.55 -12.24
N PRO A 210 16.02 11.67 -11.23
CA PRO A 210 17.02 10.63 -10.91
C PRO A 210 16.43 9.38 -10.23
N TYR A 211 15.12 9.30 -10.06
CA TYR A 211 14.44 8.19 -9.43
C TYR A 211 14.32 7.04 -10.43
N ARG A 212 15.09 5.98 -10.20
CA ARG A 212 15.03 4.79 -11.06
C ARG A 212 13.93 3.87 -10.55
N GLN A 213 12.88 3.69 -11.33
CA GLN A 213 12.19 2.39 -11.32
C GLN A 213 13.16 1.32 -11.78
N TYR A 214 12.94 0.08 -11.36
CA TYR A 214 13.81 -1.06 -11.65
C TYR A 214 14.28 -1.15 -13.11
N LEU A 215 13.56 -0.63 -14.13
CA LEU A 215 14.03 -0.56 -15.53
C LEU A 215 13.73 0.75 -16.31
N GLY A 216 13.63 1.92 -15.67
CA GLY A 216 13.48 3.21 -16.38
C GLY A 216 12.06 3.57 -16.85
N TYR A 217 11.88 4.82 -17.29
CA TYR A 217 10.58 5.42 -17.67
C TYR A 217 9.92 4.66 -18.83
N CYS A 218 8.73 4.08 -18.60
CA CYS A 218 7.98 3.40 -19.65
C CYS A 218 6.54 3.89 -19.79
N LYS A 219 5.98 3.73 -21.00
CA LYS A 219 4.68 4.22 -21.45
C LYS A 219 3.54 3.57 -20.64
N VAL A 220 2.82 4.39 -19.87
CA VAL A 220 1.56 4.00 -19.22
C VAL A 220 0.51 3.74 -20.31
N PHE A 221 0.15 2.48 -20.53
CA PHE A 221 -0.94 2.09 -21.44
C PHE A 221 -2.17 1.76 -20.61
N ILE A 222 -3.05 2.73 -20.40
CA ILE A 222 -4.33 2.52 -19.72
C ILE A 222 -5.32 2.01 -20.76
N SER A 223 -5.67 0.72 -20.67
CA SER A 223 -6.86 0.18 -21.33
C SER A 223 -8.09 0.77 -20.63
N ALA A 224 -8.92 1.49 -21.38
CA ALA A 224 -9.99 2.35 -20.89
C ALA A 224 -10.89 1.70 -19.82
N VAL A 225 -11.00 2.33 -18.64
CA VAL A 225 -12.10 2.12 -17.69
C VAL A 225 -12.49 3.45 -17.03
N MET A 226 -13.75 3.82 -17.28
CA MET A 226 -14.65 4.78 -16.62
C MET A 226 -14.09 6.09 -16.03
N THR A 227 -14.56 7.19 -16.64
CA THR A 227 -14.51 8.58 -16.16
C THR A 227 -15.19 8.74 -14.80
N THR A 228 -14.44 8.55 -13.72
CA THR A 228 -14.71 9.22 -12.44
C THR A 228 -13.38 9.59 -11.79
N THR A 229 -13.37 10.63 -10.97
CA THR A 229 -12.23 11.29 -10.30
C THR A 229 -11.43 10.40 -9.31
N THR A 230 -11.48 9.09 -9.46
CA THR A 230 -10.81 8.09 -8.62
C THR A 230 -9.46 7.73 -9.24
N THR A 231 -8.40 7.66 -8.45
CA THR A 231 -7.11 7.15 -8.96
C THR A 231 -7.21 5.63 -9.06
N ILE A 232 -7.04 5.09 -10.26
CA ILE A 232 -7.27 3.66 -10.53
C ILE A 232 -5.93 2.93 -10.52
N ILE A 233 -5.73 2.00 -9.59
CA ILE A 233 -4.67 0.97 -9.70
C ILE A 233 -5.23 -0.14 -10.59
N ILE A 234 -4.95 -0.03 -11.89
CA ILE A 234 -5.20 -1.12 -12.82
C ILE A 234 -3.97 -2.02 -12.81
N ILE A 235 -4.08 -3.16 -12.14
CA ILE A 235 -3.16 -4.28 -12.39
C ILE A 235 -3.55 -4.81 -13.77
N ILE A 236 -2.96 -4.29 -14.84
CA ILE A 236 -3.14 -4.80 -16.22
C ILE A 236 -2.16 -5.97 -16.39
N ILE A 237 -2.66 -7.09 -16.93
CA ILE A 237 -1.84 -8.25 -17.32
C ILE A 237 -1.45 -8.12 -18.80
#